data_AF-A0A5R9J0D5-F1
#
_entry.id   AF-A0A5R9J0D5-F1
#
_cell.length_a   1.000
_cell.length_b   1.000
_cell.length_c   1.000
_cell.angle_alpha   90.00
_cell.angle_beta   90.00
_cell.angle_gamma   90.00
#
_symmetry.space_group_name_H-M   'P 1'
#
loop_
_entity.id
_entity.type
_entity.pdbx_description
1 polymer ?
#
loop_
_entity_poly.entity_id
_entity_poly.type
_entity_poly.pdbx_seq_one_letter_code
_entity_poly.pdbx_strand_id
1 'polypeptide(L)'
;MTRDVSWVLALRRYLCVVALASLAWESAQLPLYTLWKTGSAREMAFMVAHCTGGDVLIAGTTLIGSLLLIGMTGWPQAGFLPVAATTVISGLGTTAIIEHVSTARGFSTYSDLMPLLPGTNIGFSPLVQWIVIPTPAFAAARSALSKRSLDLPIMGSPTSRATPHQARSDQVVP
;
A
#
# COMPACT_ATOMS: atom_id res chain seq x y z
N MET A 1 -0.57 -15.00 -18.03
CA MET A 1 0.35 -13.83 -17.93
C MET A 1 -0.34 -12.51 -17.52
N THR A 2 -1.67 -12.35 -17.62
CA THR A 2 -2.33 -11.08 -17.29
C THR A 2 -2.48 -10.80 -15.79
N ARG A 3 -2.57 -11.83 -14.94
CA ARG A 3 -2.64 -11.66 -13.47
C ARG A 3 -1.33 -11.17 -12.87
N ASP A 4 -0.18 -11.68 -13.32
CA ASP A 4 1.11 -11.37 -12.70
C ASP A 4 1.50 -9.90 -12.87
N VAL A 5 1.26 -9.37 -14.06
CA VAL A 5 1.48 -7.94 -14.36
C VAL A 5 0.59 -7.03 -13.50
N SER A 6 -0.58 -7.52 -13.10
CA SER A 6 -1.60 -6.73 -12.41
C SER A 6 -1.32 -6.52 -10.93
N TRP A 7 -0.80 -7.54 -10.22
CA TRP A 7 -0.44 -7.41 -8.81
C TRP A 7 0.87 -6.65 -8.62
N VAL A 8 1.85 -6.82 -9.52
CA VAL A 8 3.11 -6.03 -9.50
C VAL A 8 2.82 -4.55 -9.71
N LEU A 9 1.92 -4.20 -10.62
CA LEU A 9 1.51 -2.80 -10.83
C LEU A 9 0.81 -2.22 -9.59
N ALA A 10 -0.06 -3.00 -8.94
CA ALA A 10 -0.72 -2.58 -7.71
C ALA A 10 0.29 -2.34 -6.57
N LEU A 11 1.27 -3.24 -6.41
CA LEU A 11 2.34 -3.09 -5.43
C LEU A 11 3.21 -1.86 -5.73
N ARG A 12 3.61 -1.63 -6.98
CA ARG A 12 4.38 -0.44 -7.38
C ARG A 12 3.62 0.85 -7.06
N ARG A 13 2.32 0.92 -7.41
CA ARG A 13 1.51 2.10 -7.11
C ARG A 13 1.35 2.33 -5.61
N TYR A 14 1.13 1.27 -4.84
CA TYR A 14 1.10 1.35 -3.39
C TYR A 14 2.39 1.97 -2.86
N LEU A 15 3.55 1.41 -3.20
CA LEU A 15 4.85 1.90 -2.74
C LEU A 15 5.16 3.32 -3.21
N CYS A 16 4.82 3.67 -4.46
CA CYS A 16 5.00 5.04 -4.95
C CYS A 16 4.15 6.05 -4.17
N VAL A 17 2.88 5.73 -3.88
CA VAL A 17 2.01 6.63 -3.12
C VAL A 17 2.49 6.73 -1.67
N VAL A 18 2.89 5.62 -1.05
CA VAL A 18 3.50 5.65 0.30
C VAL A 18 4.73 6.53 0.30
N ALA A 19 5.67 6.35 -0.62
CA ALA A 19 6.91 7.14 -0.65
C ALA A 19 6.65 8.65 -0.77
N LEU A 20 5.74 9.05 -1.66
CA LEU A 20 5.40 10.46 -1.84
C LEU A 20 4.64 11.04 -0.65
N ALA A 21 3.70 10.28 -0.10
CA ALA A 21 2.90 10.71 1.04
C ALA A 21 3.74 10.77 2.33
N SER A 22 4.60 9.78 2.59
CA SER A 22 5.57 9.81 3.69
C SER A 22 6.54 10.96 3.54
N LEU A 23 7.09 11.22 2.35
CA LEU A 23 7.98 12.36 2.14
C LEU A 23 7.28 13.69 2.47
N ALA A 24 6.04 13.86 2.01
CA ALA A 24 5.25 15.05 2.31
C ALA A 24 4.92 15.16 3.81
N TRP A 25 4.57 14.03 4.44
CA TRP A 25 4.24 13.95 5.86
C TRP A 25 5.44 14.29 6.74
N GLU A 26 6.58 13.64 6.49
CA GLU A 26 7.85 13.86 7.17
C GLU A 26 8.30 15.32 7.04
N SER A 27 8.16 15.89 5.85
CA SER A 27 8.44 17.31 5.59
C SER A 27 7.54 18.23 6.42
N ALA A 28 6.25 17.89 6.53
CA ALA A 28 5.27 18.70 7.26
C ALA A 28 5.41 18.58 8.79
N GLN A 29 5.87 17.44 9.31
CA GLN A 29 6.01 17.21 10.75
C GLN A 29 7.34 17.66 11.34
N LEU A 30 8.33 18.01 10.51
CA LEU A 30 9.62 18.56 10.95
C LEU A 30 9.53 19.56 12.12
N PRO A 31 8.62 20.56 12.10
CA PRO A 31 8.48 21.53 13.19
C PRO A 31 8.16 20.93 14.56
N LEU A 32 7.67 19.69 14.62
CA LEU A 32 7.36 19.00 15.87
C LEU A 32 8.60 18.44 16.57
N TYR A 33 9.73 18.31 15.86
CA TYR A 33 10.99 17.80 16.39
C TYR A 33 11.92 18.93 16.82
N THR A 34 12.73 18.70 17.87
CA THR A 34 13.72 19.70 18.32
C THR A 34 14.75 20.03 17.24
N LEU A 35 15.05 19.05 16.37
CA LEU A 35 15.95 19.17 15.23
C LEU A 35 15.58 20.34 14.31
N TRP A 36 14.30 20.72 14.21
CA TRP A 36 13.88 21.88 13.43
C TRP A 36 14.55 23.19 13.87
N LYS A 37 14.79 23.34 15.18
CA LYS A 37 15.40 24.56 15.75
C LYS A 37 16.93 24.48 15.81
N THR A 38 17.50 23.28 15.88
CA THR A 38 18.91 23.06 16.20
C THR A 38 19.74 22.49 15.05
N GLY A 39 19.12 21.83 14.09
CA GLY A 39 19.78 21.16 12.97
C GLY A 39 20.08 22.09 11.79
N SER A 40 21.05 21.70 10.97
CA SER A 40 21.29 22.29 9.66
C SER A 40 20.29 21.79 8.60
N ALA A 41 20.12 22.53 7.51
CA ALA A 41 19.25 22.10 6.41
C ALA A 41 19.63 20.71 5.84
N ARG A 42 20.92 20.36 5.84
CA ARG A 42 21.39 19.04 5.39
C ARG A 42 20.98 17.93 6.36
N GLU A 43 21.07 18.16 7.66
CA GLU A 43 20.65 17.19 8.68
C GLU A 43 19.13 16.99 8.66
N MET A 44 18.37 18.08 8.49
CA MET A 44 16.92 18.01 8.30
C MET A 44 16.56 17.18 7.06
N ALA A 45 17.18 17.45 5.91
CA ALA A 45 16.94 16.70 4.68
C ALA A 45 17.31 15.21 4.80
N PHE A 46 18.44 14.91 5.46
CA PHE A 46 18.86 13.54 5.73
C PHE A 46 17.85 12.81 6.61
N MET A 47 17.36 13.45 7.67
CA MET A 47 16.37 12.85 8.57
C MET A 47 15.04 12.58 7.85
N VAL A 48 14.53 13.54 7.08
CA VAL A 48 13.33 13.33 6.25
C VAL A 48 13.51 12.15 5.30
N ALA A 49 14.65 12.09 4.60
CA ALA A 49 14.94 11.00 3.67
C ALA A 49 15.07 9.65 4.38
N HIS A 50 15.75 9.60 5.53
CA HIS A 50 15.91 8.40 6.33
C HIS A 50 14.57 7.89 6.89
N CYS A 51 13.75 8.78 7.45
CA CYS A 51 12.40 8.44 7.93
C CYS A 51 11.50 7.96 6.79
N THR A 52 11.46 8.69 5.67
CA THR A 52 10.71 8.29 4.47
C THR A 52 11.14 6.90 3.98
N GLY A 53 12.45 6.63 3.95
CA GLY A 53 12.99 5.32 3.58
C GLY A 53 12.54 4.23 4.55
N GLY A 54 12.55 4.53 5.86
CA GLY A 54 12.02 3.66 6.90
C GLY A 54 10.55 3.33 6.72
N ASP A 55 9.69 4.33 6.47
CA ASP A 55 8.26 4.12 6.27
C ASP A 55 7.97 3.27 5.04
N VAL A 56 8.67 3.51 3.92
CA VAL A 56 8.54 2.69 2.70
C VAL A 56 8.95 1.24 2.99
N LEU A 57 10.01 1.02 3.77
CA LEU A 57 10.44 -0.31 4.16
C LEU A 57 9.40 -1.01 5.05
N ILE A 58 8.89 -0.31 6.07
CA ILE A 58 7.85 -0.87 6.95
C ILE A 58 6.59 -1.16 6.14
N ALA A 59 6.13 -0.24 5.30
CA ALA A 59 4.93 -0.41 4.48
C ALA A 59 5.08 -1.57 3.48
N GLY A 60 6.24 -1.71 2.85
CA GLY A 60 6.53 -2.82 1.94
C GLY A 60 6.58 -4.16 2.66
N THR A 61 7.31 -4.25 3.77
CA THR A 61 7.48 -5.50 4.52
C THR A 61 6.17 -5.96 5.17
N THR A 62 5.39 -5.05 5.74
CA THR A 62 4.08 -5.36 6.34
C THR A 62 3.04 -5.75 5.29
N LEU A 63 3.06 -5.11 4.11
CA LEU A 63 2.19 -5.51 3.00
C LEU A 63 2.55 -6.90 2.48
N ILE A 64 3.84 -7.15 2.22
CA ILE A 64 4.30 -8.47 1.76
C ILE A 64 3.98 -9.54 2.80
N GLY A 65 4.26 -9.28 4.08
CA GLY A 65 3.91 -10.17 5.18
C GLY A 65 2.41 -10.48 5.24
N SER A 66 1.57 -9.46 5.10
CA SER A 66 0.11 -9.62 5.07
C SER A 66 -0.35 -10.46 3.87
N LEU A 67 0.26 -10.24 2.69
CA LEU A 67 -0.02 -11.04 1.50
C LEU A 67 0.39 -12.51 1.68
N LEU A 68 1.49 -12.78 2.37
CA LEU A 68 1.94 -14.15 2.65
C LEU A 68 1.06 -14.86 3.67
N LEU A 69 0.56 -14.14 4.69
CA LEU A 69 -0.23 -14.73 5.77
C LEU A 69 -1.69 -14.96 5.41
N ILE A 70 -2.31 -13.99 4.73
CA ILE A 70 -3.76 -13.95 4.50
C ILE A 70 -4.12 -13.52 3.07
N GLY A 71 -3.12 -13.27 2.21
CA GLY A 71 -3.35 -12.88 0.83
C GLY A 71 -3.99 -14.00 0.03
N MET A 72 -4.83 -13.61 -0.92
CA MET A 72 -5.46 -14.52 -1.87
C MET A 72 -4.81 -14.36 -3.24
N THR A 73 -4.81 -15.41 -4.06
CA THR A 73 -4.23 -15.41 -5.43
C THR A 73 -4.85 -14.37 -6.38
N GLY A 74 -5.99 -13.78 -6.00
CA GLY A 74 -6.68 -12.71 -6.74
C GLY A 74 -6.44 -11.28 -6.22
N TRP A 75 -5.49 -11.06 -5.32
CA TRP A 75 -5.19 -9.72 -4.80
C TRP A 75 -4.73 -8.76 -5.93
N PRO A 76 -5.12 -7.47 -5.90
CA PRO A 76 -5.95 -6.77 -4.91
C PRO A 76 -7.48 -6.88 -5.07
N GLN A 77 -8.04 -7.75 -5.92
CA GLN A 77 -9.51 -7.90 -6.03
C GLN A 77 -10.13 -8.88 -5.03
N ALA A 78 -9.37 -9.87 -4.60
CA ALA A 78 -9.75 -10.81 -3.54
C ALA A 78 -8.96 -10.52 -2.27
N GLY A 79 -9.62 -10.58 -1.11
CA GLY A 79 -8.96 -10.45 0.19
C GLY A 79 -8.38 -9.06 0.50
N PHE A 80 -8.85 -8.00 -0.18
CA PHE A 80 -8.31 -6.64 -0.03
C PHE A 80 -8.40 -6.08 1.39
N LEU A 81 -9.60 -6.15 2.01
CA LEU A 81 -9.84 -5.61 3.35
C LEU A 81 -8.98 -6.30 4.42
N PRO A 82 -8.95 -7.65 4.50
CA PRO A 82 -8.07 -8.35 5.43
C PRO A 82 -6.60 -7.97 5.25
N VAL A 83 -6.07 -7.99 4.02
CA VAL A 83 -4.68 -7.63 3.74
C VAL A 83 -4.39 -6.18 4.15
N ALA A 84 -5.28 -5.24 3.83
CA ALA A 84 -5.10 -3.84 4.18
C ALA A 84 -5.13 -3.62 5.69
N ALA A 85 -6.08 -4.24 6.39
CA ALA A 85 -6.20 -4.13 7.85
C ALA A 85 -4.95 -4.71 8.55
N THR A 86 -4.50 -5.90 8.17
CA THR A 86 -3.29 -6.50 8.74
C THR A 86 -2.06 -5.66 8.43
N THR A 87 -1.94 -5.12 7.22
CA THR A 87 -0.82 -4.24 6.85
C THR A 87 -0.78 -3.00 7.73
N VAL A 88 -1.92 -2.33 7.93
CA VAL A 88 -2.03 -1.12 8.76
C VAL A 88 -1.75 -1.42 10.22
N ILE A 89 -2.33 -2.49 10.78
CA ILE A 89 -2.11 -2.90 12.16
C ILE A 89 -0.63 -3.25 12.39
N SER A 90 -0.03 -4.02 11.49
CA SER A 90 1.39 -4.38 11.58
C SER A 90 2.29 -3.14 11.46
N GLY A 91 2.02 -2.23 10.52
CA GLY A 91 2.78 -0.99 10.37
C GLY A 91 2.70 -0.10 11.61
N LEU A 92 1.48 0.11 12.14
CA LEU A 92 1.26 0.84 13.38
C LEU A 92 2.03 0.22 14.56
N GLY A 93 1.96 -1.10 14.70
CA GLY A 93 2.69 -1.83 15.74
C GLY A 93 4.21 -1.71 15.60
N THR A 94 4.74 -1.89 14.40
CA THR A 94 6.17 -1.75 14.12
C THR A 94 6.67 -0.34 14.43
N THR A 95 5.95 0.70 14.01
CA THR A 95 6.34 2.09 14.30
C THR A 95 6.24 2.41 15.78
N ALA A 96 5.20 1.95 16.48
CA ALA A 96 5.10 2.14 17.93
C ALA A 96 6.29 1.51 18.68
N ILE A 97 6.72 0.31 18.28
CA ILE A 97 7.89 -0.36 18.86
C ILE A 97 9.17 0.43 18.57
N ILE A 98 9.38 0.84 17.31
CA ILE A 98 10.57 1.61 16.91
C ILE A 98 10.63 2.92 17.68
N GLU A 99 9.53 3.67 17.76
CA GLU A 99 9.50 4.95 18.47
C GLU A 99 9.73 4.81 19.97
N HIS A 100 9.14 3.78 20.58
CA HIS A 100 9.37 3.49 21.98
C HIS A 100 10.87 3.23 22.26
N VAL A 101 11.52 2.43 21.42
CA VAL A 101 12.95 2.14 21.54
C VAL A 101 13.81 3.36 21.23
N SER A 102 13.48 4.12 20.19
CA SER A 102 14.21 5.33 19.79
C SER A 102 14.18 6.39 20.88
N THR A 103 13.03 6.61 21.49
CA THR A 103 12.90 7.61 22.57
C THR A 103 13.55 7.11 23.87
N ALA A 104 13.43 5.82 24.20
CA ALA A 104 14.14 5.24 25.34
C ALA A 104 15.68 5.32 25.19
N ARG A 105 16.18 5.35 23.95
CA ARG A 105 17.62 5.50 23.62
C ARG A 105 18.04 6.94 23.35
N GLY A 106 17.11 7.90 23.39
CA GLY A 106 17.38 9.31 23.10
C GLY A 106 17.66 9.63 21.62
N PHE A 107 17.33 8.74 20.69
CA PHE A 107 17.47 8.98 19.26
C PHE A 107 16.38 9.89 18.68
N SER A 108 15.20 9.91 19.32
CA SER A 108 14.11 10.83 19.01
C SER A 108 13.92 11.77 20.18
N THR A 109 14.00 13.07 19.94
CA THR A 109 13.68 14.11 20.93
C THR A 109 12.64 15.06 20.33
N TYR A 110 11.50 15.15 21.00
CA TYR A 110 10.38 15.95 20.54
C TYR A 110 10.40 17.35 21.13
N SER A 111 9.83 18.31 20.39
CA SER A 111 9.56 19.64 20.94
C SER A 111 8.28 19.61 21.78
N ASP A 112 8.05 20.69 22.54
CA ASP A 112 6.83 20.89 23.34
C ASP A 112 5.54 20.89 22.48
N LEU A 113 5.65 21.03 21.16
CA LEU A 113 4.52 21.04 20.22
C LEU A 113 4.03 19.63 19.85
N MET A 114 4.81 18.58 20.16
CA MET A 114 4.45 17.21 19.79
C MET A 114 3.47 16.62 20.83
N PRO A 115 2.22 16.31 20.46
CA PRO A 115 1.36 15.56 21.34
C PRO A 115 1.92 14.14 21.51
N LEU A 116 2.02 13.70 22.76
CA LEU A 116 2.47 12.37 23.14
C LEU A 116 1.28 11.51 23.54
N LEU A 117 1.38 10.21 23.28
CA LEU A 117 0.41 9.25 23.81
C LEU A 117 0.49 9.20 25.34
N PRO A 118 -0.61 9.43 26.08
CA PRO A 118 -0.62 9.43 27.54
C PRO A 118 -0.02 8.13 28.11
N GLY A 119 0.89 8.26 29.07
CA GLY A 119 1.58 7.11 29.69
C GLY A 119 2.70 6.50 28.83
N THR A 120 3.06 7.12 27.70
CA THR A 120 4.19 6.70 26.86
C THR A 120 5.01 7.92 26.42
N ASN A 121 6.21 7.68 25.89
CA ASN A 121 7.00 8.69 25.20
C ASN A 121 6.85 8.60 23.66
N ILE A 122 5.73 8.07 23.16
CA ILE A 122 5.52 7.88 21.73
C ILE A 122 4.82 9.10 21.14
N GLY A 123 5.42 9.64 20.07
CA GLY A 123 4.83 10.70 19.26
C GLY A 123 3.50 10.33 18.62
N PHE A 124 2.53 11.23 18.65
CA PHE A 124 1.24 11.00 18.00
C PHE A 124 1.33 11.07 16.47
N SER A 125 2.14 11.99 15.91
CA SER A 125 2.27 12.18 14.46
C SER A 125 2.73 10.91 13.71
N PRO A 126 3.77 10.19 14.17
CA PRO A 126 4.17 8.91 13.59
C PRO A 126 3.12 7.80 13.65
N LEU A 127 2.06 7.93 14.44
CA LEU A 127 0.97 6.96 14.48
C LEU A 127 -0.20 7.37 13.59
N VAL A 128 -0.50 8.68 13.55
CA VAL A 128 -1.51 9.23 12.63
C VAL A 128 -1.15 8.93 11.17
N GLN A 129 0.14 8.96 10.84
CA GLN A 129 0.60 8.63 9.48
C GLN A 129 0.13 7.25 9.01
N TRP A 130 0.06 6.25 9.92
CA TRP A 130 -0.36 4.88 9.59
C TRP A 130 -1.85 4.75 9.33
N ILE A 131 -2.63 5.80 9.60
CA ILE A 131 -4.03 5.89 9.22
C ILE A 131 -4.16 6.68 7.92
N VAL A 132 -3.45 7.80 7.81
CA VAL A 132 -3.60 8.75 6.69
C VAL A 132 -2.93 8.25 5.41
N ILE A 133 -1.70 7.72 5.47
CA ILE A 133 -0.90 7.36 4.29
C ILE A 133 -1.38 6.07 3.61
N PRO A 134 -1.71 4.98 4.35
CA PRO A 134 -2.13 3.75 3.69
C PRO A 134 -3.45 3.87 2.94
N THR A 135 -4.35 4.77 3.35
CA THR A 135 -5.66 4.99 2.73
C THR A 135 -5.57 5.34 1.22
N PRO A 136 -4.88 6.42 0.80
CA PRO A 136 -4.69 6.71 -0.63
C PRO A 136 -3.81 5.67 -1.33
N ALA A 137 -2.85 5.05 -0.63
CA ALA A 137 -1.98 4.02 -1.22
C ALA A 137 -2.77 2.76 -1.62
N PHE A 138 -3.64 2.28 -0.74
CA PHE A 138 -4.54 1.15 -1.02
C PHE A 138 -5.59 1.50 -2.07
N ALA A 139 -6.12 2.72 -2.06
CA ALA A 139 -7.01 3.19 -3.14
C ALA A 139 -6.30 3.15 -4.51
N ALA A 140 -5.07 3.67 -4.60
CA ALA A 140 -4.28 3.66 -5.83
C ALA A 140 -3.93 2.25 -6.31
N ALA A 141 -3.62 1.33 -5.37
CA ALA A 141 -3.38 -0.08 -5.66
C ALA A 141 -4.62 -0.75 -6.29
N ARG A 142 -5.81 -0.44 -5.79
CA ARG A 142 -7.08 -0.97 -6.31
C ARG A 142 -7.47 -0.36 -7.67
N SER A 143 -7.26 0.95 -7.87
CA SER A 143 -7.54 1.64 -9.14
C SER A 143 -6.66 1.18 -10.31
N ALA A 144 -5.51 0.54 -10.04
CA ALA A 144 -4.64 -0.07 -11.06
C ALA A 144 -5.34 -1.09 -11.94
N LEU A 145 -6.34 -1.76 -11.36
CA LEU A 145 -7.02 -2.86 -12.01
C LEU A 145 -8.27 -2.43 -12.77
N SER A 146 -8.97 -1.41 -12.27
CA SER A 146 -10.22 -0.93 -12.87
C SER A 146 -10.01 -0.26 -14.22
N LYS A 147 -8.86 0.39 -14.45
CA LYS A 147 -8.53 1.00 -15.75
C LYS A 147 -8.18 -0.07 -16.80
N ARG A 148 -7.44 -1.12 -16.39
CA ARG A 148 -7.04 -2.19 -17.31
C ARG A 148 -8.20 -3.07 -17.77
N SER A 149 -9.24 -3.27 -16.95
CA SER A 149 -10.45 -3.98 -17.38
C SER A 149 -11.25 -3.20 -18.43
N LEU A 150 -11.13 -1.88 -18.46
CA LEU A 150 -11.77 -1.00 -19.45
C LEU A 150 -10.97 -0.94 -20.76
N ASP A 151 -9.64 -1.10 -20.71
CA ASP A 151 -8.76 -1.06 -21.89
C ASP A 151 -8.72 -2.38 -22.68
N LEU A 152 -9.34 -3.46 -22.19
CA LEU A 152 -9.49 -4.70 -22.96
C LEU A 152 -10.64 -4.53 -23.97
N PRO A 153 -10.42 -4.72 -25.28
CA PRO A 153 -11.51 -4.80 -26.24
C PRO A 153 -12.46 -5.91 -25.78
N ILE A 154 -13.76 -5.64 -25.73
CA ILE A 154 -14.78 -6.68 -25.52
C ILE A 154 -14.71 -7.64 -26.71
N MET A 155 -13.82 -8.62 -26.63
CA MET A 155 -13.64 -9.65 -27.64
C MET A 155 -14.38 -10.89 -27.15
N GLY A 156 -15.58 -11.09 -27.72
CA GLY A 156 -16.29 -12.36 -27.74
C GLY A 156 -17.58 -12.40 -26.92
N SER A 157 -18.65 -11.83 -27.46
CA SER A 157 -19.97 -12.45 -27.28
C SER A 157 -19.99 -13.72 -28.14
N PRO A 158 -20.18 -14.94 -27.58
CA PRO A 158 -20.47 -16.09 -28.40
C PRO A 158 -21.90 -15.93 -28.91
N THR A 159 -22.07 -15.30 -30.07
CA THR A 159 -23.30 -15.44 -30.84
C THR A 159 -23.43 -16.90 -31.24
N SER A 160 -24.20 -17.62 -30.43
CA SER A 160 -24.97 -18.79 -30.80
C SER A 160 -25.42 -18.68 -32.26
N ARG A 161 -24.85 -19.51 -33.14
CA ARG A 161 -25.43 -19.77 -34.45
C ARG A 161 -25.82 -21.24 -34.47
N ALA A 162 -27.13 -21.40 -34.35
CA ALA A 162 -27.92 -22.62 -34.36
C ALA A 162 -27.38 -23.70 -35.33
N THR A 163 -27.35 -24.93 -34.83
CA THR A 163 -27.49 -26.15 -35.60
C THR A 163 -28.92 -26.26 -36.12
N PRO A 164 -29.13 -26.54 -37.43
CA PRO A 164 -30.33 -27.21 -37.89
C PRO A 164 -30.02 -28.67 -38.18
N HIS A 165 -30.74 -29.52 -37.46
CA HIS A 165 -30.89 -30.93 -37.71
C HIS A 165 -31.64 -31.14 -39.04
N GLN A 166 -31.21 -32.16 -39.81
CA GLN A 166 -32.03 -32.99 -40.71
C GLN A 166 -32.43 -32.49 -42.12
N ALA A 167 -31.86 -33.13 -43.14
CA ALA A 167 -32.62 -33.62 -44.30
C ALA A 167 -31.98 -34.93 -44.81
N ARG A 168 -32.80 -35.98 -44.89
CA ARG A 168 -32.53 -37.37 -45.28
C ARG A 168 -33.23 -37.60 -46.61
N SER A 169 -32.52 -38.15 -47.60
CA SER A 169 -32.99 -38.84 -48.85
C SER A 169 -32.00 -38.47 -49.95
N ASP A 170 -31.39 -39.31 -50.79
CA ASP A 170 -31.43 -40.72 -51.13
C ASP A 170 -30.14 -40.92 -51.97
N GLN A 171 -29.65 -42.16 -52.15
CA GLN A 171 -29.04 -42.69 -53.40
C GLN A 171 -28.37 -44.05 -53.10
N VAL A 172 -29.22 -45.08 -53.16
CA VAL A 172 -29.10 -46.33 -53.92
C VAL A 172 -27.69 -46.83 -54.33
N VAL A 173 -27.39 -48.02 -53.80
CA VAL A 173 -26.37 -49.07 -54.15
C VAL A 173 -26.85 -49.80 -55.42
N PRO A 174 -26.00 -50.34 -56.35
CA PRO A 174 -24.95 -51.34 -56.11
C PRO A 174 -23.53 -50.97 -56.52
#